data_AF-A0AA39K616-F1
#
_entry.id   AF-A0AA39K616-F1
#
_cell.length_a   1.000
_cell.length_b   1.000
_cell.length_c   1.000
_cell.angle_alpha   90.00
_cell.angle_beta   90.00
_cell.angle_gamma   90.00
#
_symmetry.space_group_name_H-M   'P 1'
#
loop_
_entity.id
_entity.type
_entity.pdbx_description
1 polymer ?
#
loop_
_entity_poly.entity_id
_entity_poly.type
_entity_poly.pdbx_seq_one_letter_code
_entity_poly.pdbx_strand_id
1 'polypeptide(L)'
;MLPSREKLRTGLHFTPLELEMFRGTNMHRAIMDRETEWRREWEACRAVVSNVDTRWGVLFTWELFLESATHLSSRAFPSSLLSRNPTLHSSPSTEPVLLPGVDALNHARAHPVSWVVTDGENISLVIHTPTSAGEELFNNYGAKPNSEFILGYGFSLPNNPDDTIVLKIGDKKWEVGREAKGADQVWDAFLSFVSQNPEPDYEDYLEAAAALDDAVQQLMERLPADKGPSARLEMRPEVMAMLHDYVEGQRDILRSLVEFCETKKQLAVELAKAEGIDIVFDGDD
;
A
#
# COMPACT_ATOMS: atom_id res chain seq x y z
N MET A 1 15.02 -20.82 9.76
CA MET A 1 16.17 -20.32 8.98
C MET A 1 15.65 -19.16 8.14
N LEU A 2 16.29 -17.99 8.19
CA LEU A 2 15.83 -16.82 7.41
C LEU A 2 16.13 -17.03 5.92
N PRO A 3 15.32 -16.43 5.01
CA PRO A 3 15.55 -16.54 3.57
C PRO A 3 16.87 -15.87 3.20
N SER A 4 17.60 -16.42 2.22
CA SER A 4 18.78 -15.74 1.69
C SER A 4 18.38 -14.49 0.91
N ARG A 5 19.31 -13.54 0.79
CA ARG A 5 19.12 -12.29 0.03
C ARG A 5 18.52 -12.49 -1.36
N GLU A 6 18.94 -13.50 -2.12
CA GLU A 6 18.45 -13.72 -3.49
C GLU A 6 16.96 -14.11 -3.55
N LYS A 7 16.36 -14.43 -2.40
CA LYS A 7 14.93 -14.73 -2.26
C LYS A 7 14.11 -13.53 -1.76
N LEU A 8 14.74 -12.44 -1.33
CA LEU A 8 14.02 -11.25 -0.89
C LEU A 8 13.44 -10.50 -2.09
N ARG A 9 12.20 -10.04 -1.93
CA ARG A 9 11.38 -9.46 -3.01
C ARG A 9 10.67 -8.17 -2.60
N THR A 10 11.01 -7.55 -1.46
CA THR A 10 10.49 -6.21 -1.16
C THR A 10 11.00 -5.22 -2.20
N GLY A 11 10.31 -4.09 -2.38
CA GLY A 11 10.61 -3.13 -3.45
C GLY A 11 12.08 -2.67 -3.55
N LEU A 12 12.82 -2.66 -2.44
CA LEU A 12 14.25 -2.28 -2.41
C LEU A 12 15.19 -3.37 -2.97
N HIS A 13 14.68 -4.59 -3.18
CA HIS A 13 15.41 -5.69 -3.84
C HIS A 13 15.05 -5.83 -5.32
N PHE A 14 14.26 -4.91 -5.88
CA PHE A 14 13.99 -4.86 -7.31
C PHE A 14 15.26 -4.54 -8.10
N THR A 15 15.40 -5.16 -9.27
CA THR A 15 16.38 -4.74 -10.25
C THR A 15 16.01 -3.36 -10.80
N PRO A 16 16.96 -2.62 -11.41
CA PRO A 16 16.66 -1.32 -12.00
C PRO A 16 15.51 -1.38 -13.03
N LEU A 17 15.46 -2.45 -13.83
CA LEU A 17 14.37 -2.68 -14.78
C LEU A 17 13.04 -2.88 -14.06
N GLU A 18 12.98 -3.77 -13.06
CA GLU A 18 11.74 -4.03 -12.32
C GLU A 18 11.22 -2.77 -11.63
N LEU A 19 12.09 -1.95 -11.01
CA LEU A 19 11.69 -0.68 -10.42
C LEU A 19 11.13 0.28 -11.48
N GLU A 20 11.80 0.40 -12.62
CA GLU A 20 11.39 1.24 -13.75
C GLU A 20 9.99 0.86 -14.29
N MET A 21 9.57 -0.39 -14.11
CA MET A 21 8.23 -0.83 -14.51
C MET A 21 7.11 -0.27 -13.63
N PHE A 22 7.41 0.15 -12.39
CA PHE A 22 6.43 0.82 -11.52
C PHE A 22 6.33 2.33 -11.79
N ARG A 23 7.14 2.90 -12.69
CA ARG A 23 7.12 4.34 -13.00
C ARG A 23 5.71 4.81 -13.36
N GLY A 24 5.31 5.96 -12.80
CA GLY A 24 3.97 6.51 -12.96
C GLY A 24 3.01 6.17 -11.81
N THR A 25 3.41 5.29 -10.90
CA THR A 25 2.62 4.91 -9.73
C THR A 25 3.13 5.50 -8.41
N ASN A 26 2.28 5.51 -7.37
CA ASN A 26 2.70 5.83 -6.00
C ASN A 26 3.76 4.86 -5.46
N MET A 27 3.73 3.59 -5.87
CA MET A 27 4.70 2.57 -5.43
C MET A 27 6.14 2.93 -5.82
N HIS A 28 6.37 3.36 -7.06
CA HIS A 28 7.72 3.74 -7.51
C HIS A 28 8.30 4.84 -6.63
N ARG A 29 7.48 5.85 -6.30
CA ARG A 29 7.88 6.93 -5.38
C ARG A 29 8.14 6.39 -3.97
N ALA A 30 7.25 5.54 -3.45
CA ALA A 30 7.37 4.96 -2.12
C ALA A 30 8.65 4.12 -1.95
N ILE A 31 9.03 3.34 -2.97
CA ILE A 31 10.28 2.56 -2.97
C ILE A 31 11.50 3.50 -2.92
N MET A 32 11.53 4.54 -3.75
CA MET A 32 12.62 5.53 -3.79
C MET A 32 12.76 6.30 -2.47
N ASP A 33 11.63 6.74 -1.90
CA ASP A 33 11.61 7.47 -0.64
C ASP A 33 12.12 6.54 0.51
N ARG A 34 11.70 5.27 0.52
CA ARG A 34 12.17 4.26 1.48
C ARG A 34 13.67 3.95 1.34
N GLU A 35 14.18 3.81 0.11
CA GLU A 35 15.62 3.62 -0.12
C GLU A 35 16.42 4.82 0.42
N THR A 36 15.95 6.04 0.15
CA THR A 36 16.61 7.26 0.64
C THR A 36 16.65 7.29 2.18
N GLU A 37 15.52 6.98 2.82
CA GLU A 37 15.42 6.90 4.28
C GLU A 37 16.39 5.87 4.86
N TRP A 38 16.38 4.65 4.35
CA TRP A 38 17.20 3.54 4.85
C TRP A 38 18.69 3.74 4.56
N ARG A 39 19.05 4.36 3.44
CA ARG A 39 20.45 4.72 3.17
C ARG A 39 20.98 5.70 4.19
N ARG A 40 20.21 6.73 4.54
CA ARG A 40 20.57 7.69 5.58
C ARG A 40 20.74 7.01 6.94
N GLU A 41 19.84 6.09 7.29
CA GLU A 41 19.93 5.32 8.54
C GLU A 41 21.18 4.42 8.56
N TRP A 42 21.42 3.67 7.48
CA TRP A 42 22.61 2.84 7.32
C TRP A 42 23.90 3.66 7.47
N GLU A 43 24.00 4.81 6.82
CA GLU A 43 25.16 5.70 6.91
C GLU A 43 25.43 6.16 8.35
N ALA A 44 24.36 6.53 9.08
CA ALA A 44 24.45 6.91 10.48
C ALA A 44 24.92 5.73 11.36
N CYS A 45 24.32 4.55 11.20
CA CYS A 45 24.72 3.34 11.92
C CYS A 45 26.17 2.94 11.59
N ARG A 46 26.57 3.01 10.31
CA ARG A 46 27.94 2.68 9.87
C ARG A 46 28.96 3.63 10.49
N ALA A 47 28.65 4.92 10.62
CA ALA A 47 29.54 5.87 11.29
C ALA A 47 29.75 5.50 12.77
N VAL A 48 28.68 5.15 13.49
CA VAL A 48 28.76 4.69 14.89
C VAL A 48 29.59 3.41 15.01
N VAL A 49 29.31 2.40 14.17
CA VAL A 49 30.04 1.13 14.16
C VAL A 49 31.53 1.35 13.84
N SER A 50 31.84 2.21 12.86
CA SER A 50 33.23 2.52 12.46
C SER A 50 34.03 3.21 13.57
N ASN A 51 33.36 4.00 14.42
CA ASN A 51 33.99 4.65 15.57
C ASN A 51 34.36 3.65 16.67
N VAL A 52 33.62 2.54 16.78
CA VAL A 52 33.92 1.45 17.72
C VAL A 52 35.01 0.54 17.15
N ASP A 53 34.86 0.12 15.90
CA ASP A 53 35.83 -0.71 15.18
C ASP A 53 35.76 -0.41 13.67
N THR A 54 36.88 0.08 13.12
CA THR A 54 36.95 0.47 11.70
C THR A 54 36.77 -0.72 10.76
N ARG A 55 37.20 -1.93 11.14
CA ARG A 55 37.00 -3.14 10.37
C ARG A 55 35.52 -3.53 10.35
N TRP A 56 34.81 -3.41 11.48
CA TRP A 56 33.36 -3.64 11.51
C TRP A 56 32.62 -2.63 10.63
N GLY A 57 33.06 -1.37 10.65
CA GLY A 57 32.55 -0.32 9.76
C GLY A 57 32.65 -0.67 8.27
N VAL A 58 33.80 -1.23 7.85
CA VAL A 58 34.01 -1.69 6.46
C VAL A 58 33.14 -2.90 6.11
N LEU A 59 32.93 -3.83 7.05
CA LEU A 59 32.11 -5.03 6.84
C LEU A 59 30.60 -4.74 6.88
N PHE A 60 30.18 -3.62 7.48
CA PHE A 60 28.79 -3.22 7.56
C PHE A 60 28.33 -2.52 6.28
N THR A 61 28.22 -3.30 5.20
CA THR A 61 27.83 -2.80 3.88
C THR A 61 26.33 -2.48 3.80
N TRP A 62 25.95 -1.75 2.75
CA TRP A 62 24.54 -1.42 2.48
C TRP A 62 23.71 -2.71 2.30
N GLU A 63 24.28 -3.71 1.65
CA GLU A 63 23.63 -4.98 1.38
C GLU A 63 23.32 -5.74 2.67
N LEU A 64 24.26 -5.74 3.63
CA LEU A 64 24.07 -6.38 4.93
C LEU A 64 23.00 -5.65 5.76
N PHE A 65 22.99 -4.32 5.74
CA PHE A 65 21.94 -3.53 6.37
C PHE A 65 20.58 -3.80 5.74
N LEU A 66 20.48 -3.72 4.41
CA LEU A 66 19.24 -3.90 3.67
C LEU A 66 18.64 -5.30 3.90
N GLU A 67 19.46 -6.36 3.86
CA GLU A 67 19.04 -7.73 4.16
C GLU A 67 18.50 -7.84 5.59
N SER A 68 19.24 -7.33 6.57
CA SER A 68 18.85 -7.36 7.98
C SER A 68 17.57 -6.57 8.25
N ALA A 69 17.46 -5.36 7.70
CA ALA A 69 16.29 -4.50 7.81
C ALA A 69 15.07 -5.15 7.14
N THR A 70 15.26 -5.81 6.00
CA THR A 70 14.18 -6.55 5.32
C THR A 70 13.70 -7.73 6.15
N HIS A 71 14.61 -8.51 6.76
CA HIS A 71 14.23 -9.58 7.68
C HIS A 71 13.42 -9.06 8.86
N LEU A 72 13.84 -7.94 9.45
CA LEU A 72 13.12 -7.33 10.55
C LEU A 72 11.73 -6.84 10.10
N SER A 73 11.66 -6.03 9.05
CA SER A 73 10.41 -5.37 8.63
C SER A 73 9.35 -6.36 8.11
N SER A 74 9.77 -7.47 7.50
CA SER A 74 8.85 -8.46 6.92
C SER A 74 8.36 -9.53 7.92
N ARG A 75 8.99 -9.64 9.09
CA ARG A 75 8.77 -10.77 10.03
C ARG A 75 8.55 -10.35 11.47
N ALA A 76 8.78 -9.09 11.83
CA ALA A 76 8.61 -8.61 13.18
C ALA A 76 7.12 -8.51 13.57
N PHE A 77 6.87 -8.81 14.83
CA PHE A 77 5.63 -8.54 15.52
C PHE A 77 5.85 -7.40 16.52
N PRO A 78 4.80 -6.65 16.93
CA PRO A 78 4.95 -5.70 18.01
C PRO A 78 5.15 -6.44 19.34
N SER A 79 6.03 -5.94 20.21
CA SER A 79 6.31 -6.54 21.53
C SER A 79 5.08 -6.60 22.45
N SER A 80 4.04 -5.81 22.17
CA SER A 80 2.73 -5.87 22.84
C SER A 80 2.05 -7.24 22.71
N LEU A 81 2.41 -8.02 21.70
CA LEU A 81 2.00 -9.40 21.50
C LEU A 81 2.50 -10.33 22.61
N LEU A 82 3.61 -9.99 23.27
CA LEU A 82 4.19 -10.75 24.39
C LEU A 82 3.68 -10.28 25.75
N SER A 83 2.75 -9.32 25.79
CA SER A 83 2.20 -8.81 27.05
C SER A 83 1.14 -9.75 27.64
N ARG A 84 0.78 -9.53 28.91
CA ARG A 84 -0.30 -10.29 29.58
C ARG A 84 -1.65 -10.21 28.85
N ASN A 85 -1.89 -9.11 28.14
CA ASN A 85 -3.07 -8.89 27.32
C ASN A 85 -2.60 -8.70 25.87
N PRO A 86 -2.29 -9.81 25.17
CA PRO A 86 -1.61 -9.76 23.88
C PRO A 86 -2.42 -8.97 22.85
N THR A 87 -1.72 -8.15 22.07
CA THR A 87 -2.30 -7.38 20.98
C THR A 87 -1.32 -7.25 19.83
N LEU A 88 -1.85 -7.16 18.62
CA LEU A 88 -1.08 -6.86 17.41
C LEU A 88 -1.02 -5.34 17.13
N HIS A 89 -1.52 -4.51 18.05
CA HIS A 89 -1.40 -3.06 17.94
C HIS A 89 -0.01 -2.60 18.36
N SER A 90 0.67 -1.93 17.44
CA SER A 90 1.90 -1.19 17.70
C SER A 90 1.58 0.16 18.35
N SER A 91 2.46 0.62 19.23
CA SER A 91 2.46 1.97 19.80
C SER A 91 3.90 2.51 19.85
N PRO A 92 4.12 3.80 20.15
CA PRO A 92 5.47 4.32 20.34
C PRO A 92 6.29 3.63 21.44
N SER A 93 5.64 2.84 22.32
CA SER A 93 6.31 2.06 23.36
C SER A 93 6.49 0.58 23.01
N THR A 94 6.05 0.14 21.82
CA THR A 94 6.26 -1.24 21.36
C THR A 94 7.51 -1.34 20.51
N GLU A 95 8.25 -2.42 20.71
CA GLU A 95 9.46 -2.73 19.97
C GLU A 95 9.20 -3.86 18.97
N PRO A 96 9.88 -3.92 17.82
CA PRO A 96 9.79 -5.05 16.91
C PRO A 96 10.45 -6.30 17.54
N VAL A 97 9.72 -7.42 17.56
CA VAL A 97 10.21 -8.71 18.04
C VAL A 97 10.11 -9.78 16.96
N LEU A 98 11.12 -10.63 16.84
CA LEU A 98 11.09 -11.79 15.96
C LEU A 98 10.67 -13.02 16.76
N LEU A 99 9.74 -13.81 16.21
CA LEU A 99 9.21 -15.02 16.82
C LEU A 99 9.55 -16.23 15.95
N PRO A 100 10.72 -16.87 16.16
CA PRO A 100 11.18 -17.95 15.31
C PRO A 100 10.16 -19.09 15.20
N GLY A 101 9.90 -19.52 13.98
CA GLY A 101 8.98 -20.62 13.67
C GLY A 101 7.57 -20.11 13.39
N VAL A 102 7.06 -19.18 14.19
CA VAL A 102 5.76 -18.55 13.91
C VAL A 102 5.87 -17.58 12.72
N ASP A 103 7.01 -16.89 12.60
CA ASP A 103 7.34 -16.00 11.49
C ASP A 103 7.52 -16.73 10.13
N ALA A 104 7.43 -18.06 10.10
CA ALA A 104 7.49 -18.86 8.88
C ALA A 104 6.11 -19.04 8.22
N LEU A 105 5.01 -18.75 8.92
CA LEU A 105 3.65 -18.95 8.42
C LEU A 105 3.26 -17.83 7.46
N ASN A 106 2.83 -18.21 6.25
CA ASN A 106 2.44 -17.27 5.20
C ASN A 106 1.11 -16.58 5.52
N HIS A 107 0.85 -15.48 4.82
CA HIS A 107 -0.40 -14.74 4.93
C HIS A 107 -1.54 -15.42 4.17
N ALA A 108 -2.69 -15.59 4.82
CA ALA A 108 -3.98 -15.69 4.17
C ALA A 108 -4.94 -14.62 4.71
N ARG A 109 -5.52 -13.83 3.80
CA ARG A 109 -6.46 -12.76 4.15
C ARG A 109 -7.68 -13.32 4.86
N ALA A 110 -8.08 -12.67 5.95
CA ALA A 110 -9.24 -13.04 6.78
C ALA A 110 -9.20 -14.50 7.31
N HIS A 111 -8.02 -15.13 7.32
CA HIS A 111 -7.87 -16.45 7.92
C HIS A 111 -8.08 -16.34 9.45
N PRO A 112 -8.99 -17.12 10.05
CA PRO A 112 -9.36 -16.94 11.43
C PRO A 112 -8.29 -17.55 12.33
N VAL A 113 -7.49 -16.68 12.92
CA VAL A 113 -6.42 -17.03 13.85
C VAL A 113 -6.54 -16.23 15.15
N SER A 114 -6.06 -16.79 16.25
CA SER A 114 -5.93 -16.07 17.53
C SER A 114 -4.54 -16.21 18.11
N TRP A 115 -4.10 -15.16 18.77
CA TRP A 115 -2.84 -15.15 19.50
C TRP A 115 -3.12 -15.32 20.98
N VAL A 116 -2.53 -16.35 21.57
CA VAL A 116 -2.70 -16.68 22.99
C VAL A 116 -1.32 -16.65 23.65
N VAL A 117 -1.20 -15.87 24.72
CA VAL A 117 -0.04 -15.90 25.60
C VAL A 117 -0.43 -16.67 26.87
N THR A 118 0.30 -17.75 27.15
CA THR A 118 0.10 -18.56 28.36
C THR A 118 1.28 -18.38 29.31
N ASP A 119 0.95 -18.14 30.58
CA ASP A 119 1.89 -17.97 31.70
C ASP A 119 2.96 -16.88 31.50
N GLY A 120 2.80 -16.00 30.51
CA GLY A 120 3.76 -14.94 30.18
C GLY A 120 5.04 -15.43 29.48
N GLU A 121 5.14 -16.73 29.17
CA GLU A 121 6.35 -17.35 28.63
C GLU A 121 6.11 -17.99 27.25
N ASN A 122 4.88 -18.42 26.97
CA ASN A 122 4.56 -19.15 25.75
C ASN A 122 3.58 -18.36 24.88
N ILE A 123 3.89 -18.23 23.59
CA ILE A 123 3.01 -17.66 22.59
C ILE A 123 2.50 -18.75 21.64
N SER A 124 1.20 -18.73 21.35
CA SER A 124 0.54 -19.67 20.46
C SER A 124 -0.26 -18.92 19.39
N LEU A 125 -0.07 -19.31 18.13
CA LEU A 125 -1.00 -19.00 17.05
C LEU A 125 -2.01 -20.15 16.94
N VAL A 126 -3.26 -19.88 17.27
CA VAL A 126 -4.37 -20.85 17.19
C VAL A 126 -5.11 -20.63 15.88
N ILE A 127 -5.15 -21.65 15.03
CA ILE A 127 -5.90 -21.66 13.77
C ILE A 127 -7.28 -22.25 14.03
N HIS A 128 -8.32 -21.52 13.62
CA HIS A 128 -9.72 -21.90 13.86
C HIS A 128 -10.38 -22.59 12.66
N THR A 129 -9.61 -22.94 11.65
CA THR A 129 -10.07 -23.75 10.51
C THR A 129 -9.54 -25.17 10.63
N PRO A 130 -10.37 -26.19 10.33
CA PRO A 130 -9.85 -27.55 10.16
C PRO A 130 -8.78 -27.56 9.05
N THR A 131 -7.60 -28.07 9.36
CA THR A 131 -6.49 -28.22 8.40
C THR A 131 -6.10 -29.68 8.30
N SER A 132 -6.09 -30.22 7.07
CA SER A 132 -5.74 -31.62 6.81
C SER A 132 -4.23 -31.83 6.81
N ALA A 133 -3.80 -33.07 7.04
CA ALA A 133 -2.38 -33.42 6.97
C ALA A 133 -1.82 -33.12 5.55
N GLY A 134 -0.75 -32.32 5.50
CA GLY A 134 -0.10 -31.92 4.25
C GLY A 134 -0.58 -30.56 3.70
N GLU A 135 -1.60 -29.94 4.30
CA GLU A 135 -2.01 -28.58 3.96
C GLU A 135 -1.15 -27.53 4.67
N GLU A 136 -1.03 -26.38 4.04
CA GLU A 136 -0.31 -25.24 4.58
C GLU A 136 -1.10 -24.59 5.74
N LEU A 137 -0.36 -24.19 6.77
CA LEU A 137 -0.89 -23.43 7.90
C LEU A 137 -0.67 -21.94 7.64
N PHE A 138 -1.74 -21.17 7.69
CA PHE A 138 -1.69 -19.74 7.42
C PHE A 138 -1.82 -18.91 8.69
N ASN A 139 -1.16 -17.76 8.66
CA ASN A 139 -1.37 -16.65 9.57
C ASN A 139 -2.16 -15.53 8.85
N ASN A 140 -2.67 -14.57 9.61
CA ASN A 140 -3.32 -13.38 9.08
C ASN A 140 -2.52 -12.13 9.48
N TYR A 141 -1.92 -11.47 8.50
CA TYR A 141 -1.07 -10.29 8.72
C TYR A 141 -1.91 -9.01 8.86
N GLY A 142 -3.23 -9.10 8.69
CA GLY A 142 -4.16 -7.98 8.70
C GLY A 142 -4.66 -7.61 7.30
N ALA A 143 -5.68 -6.75 7.28
CA ALA A 143 -6.17 -6.11 6.06
C ALA A 143 -5.17 -5.01 5.65
N LYS A 144 -4.45 -5.23 4.56
CA LYS A 144 -3.40 -4.33 4.06
C LYS A 144 -3.50 -4.18 2.55
N PRO A 145 -3.25 -2.98 2.01
CA PRO A 145 -3.17 -2.78 0.56
C PRO A 145 -1.94 -3.49 -0.01
N ASN A 146 -1.97 -3.80 -1.31
CA ASN A 146 -0.79 -4.29 -2.04
C ASN A 146 0.39 -3.32 -1.96
N SER A 147 0.12 -2.02 -1.74
CA SER A 147 1.18 -1.03 -1.51
C SER A 147 2.06 -1.38 -0.30
N GLU A 148 1.44 -1.89 0.76
CA GLU A 148 2.14 -2.30 1.97
C GLU A 148 2.75 -3.71 1.83
N PHE A 149 2.04 -4.66 1.20
CA PHE A 149 2.58 -6.01 0.98
C PHE A 149 3.84 -5.99 0.12
N ILE A 150 3.86 -5.23 -0.98
CA ILE A 150 5.02 -5.16 -1.86
C ILE A 150 6.20 -4.47 -1.16
N LEU A 151 5.94 -3.34 -0.48
CA LEU A 151 7.00 -2.56 0.16
C LEU A 151 7.57 -3.22 1.42
N GLY A 152 6.72 -3.86 2.23
CA GLY A 152 7.08 -4.44 3.52
C GLY A 152 7.40 -5.94 3.49
N TYR A 153 6.74 -6.70 2.62
CA TYR A 153 6.75 -8.17 2.65
C TYR A 153 7.24 -8.83 1.35
N GLY A 154 7.17 -8.12 0.22
CA GLY A 154 7.66 -8.60 -1.07
C GLY A 154 6.72 -9.59 -1.76
N PHE A 155 5.40 -9.43 -1.58
CA PHE A 155 4.37 -10.14 -2.33
C PHE A 155 3.16 -9.24 -2.57
N SER A 156 2.19 -9.72 -3.36
CA SER A 156 0.89 -9.10 -3.59
C SER A 156 -0.23 -10.12 -3.47
N LEU A 157 -1.45 -9.63 -3.31
CA LEU A 157 -2.67 -10.42 -3.41
C LEU A 157 -3.43 -10.00 -4.68
N PRO A 158 -3.88 -10.95 -5.52
CA PRO A 158 -4.71 -10.64 -6.68
C PRO A 158 -6.09 -10.14 -6.21
N ASN A 159 -6.63 -9.13 -6.88
CA ASN A 159 -7.94 -8.54 -6.57
C ASN A 159 -8.09 -8.17 -5.07
N ASN A 160 -7.06 -7.56 -4.48
CA ASN A 160 -7.05 -7.28 -3.06
C ASN A 160 -8.12 -6.22 -2.70
N PRO A 161 -9.17 -6.55 -1.92
CA PRO A 161 -10.22 -5.61 -1.58
C PRO A 161 -9.75 -4.48 -0.65
N ASP A 162 -8.59 -4.65 -0.01
CA ASP A 162 -7.99 -3.64 0.87
C ASP A 162 -7.01 -2.74 0.11
N ASP A 163 -6.93 -2.84 -1.23
CA ASP A 163 -6.12 -1.94 -2.04
C ASP A 163 -6.58 -0.48 -1.92
N THR A 164 -5.59 0.41 -1.90
CA THR A 164 -5.79 1.85 -1.84
C THR A 164 -4.87 2.59 -2.81
N ILE A 165 -5.26 3.80 -3.16
CA ILE A 165 -4.45 4.81 -3.85
C ILE A 165 -4.32 6.04 -2.97
N VAL A 166 -3.15 6.68 -3.00
CA VAL A 166 -2.90 7.94 -2.29
C VAL A 166 -2.94 9.11 -3.28
N LEU A 167 -3.96 9.96 -3.13
CA LEU A 167 -4.11 11.20 -3.89
C LEU A 167 -3.52 12.37 -3.11
N LYS A 168 -2.73 13.21 -3.78
CA LYS A 168 -2.16 14.43 -3.17
C LYS A 168 -2.88 15.65 -3.72
N ILE A 169 -3.52 16.42 -2.83
CA ILE A 169 -4.23 17.67 -3.15
C ILE A 169 -3.62 18.77 -2.28
N GLY A 170 -2.96 19.75 -2.92
CA GLY A 170 -2.10 20.70 -2.21
C GLY A 170 -1.03 19.96 -1.40
N ASP A 171 -0.94 20.23 -0.10
CA ASP A 171 -0.01 19.55 0.82
C ASP A 171 -0.62 18.36 1.56
N LYS A 172 -1.91 18.09 1.36
CA LYS A 172 -2.62 16.98 2.01
C LYS A 172 -2.59 15.73 1.15
N LYS A 173 -2.59 14.58 1.83
CA LYS A 173 -2.71 13.26 1.22
C LYS A 173 -4.03 12.63 1.65
N TRP A 174 -4.71 12.02 0.70
CA TRP A 174 -5.98 11.34 0.88
C TRP A 174 -5.84 9.91 0.39
N GLU A 175 -6.47 8.98 1.08
CA GLU A 175 -6.43 7.57 0.74
C GLU A 175 -7.82 7.13 0.28
N VAL A 176 -7.89 6.56 -0.92
CA VAL A 176 -9.13 6.05 -1.50
C VAL A 176 -8.96 4.56 -1.78
N GLY A 177 -9.91 3.76 -1.31
CA GLY A 177 -9.96 2.33 -1.58
C GLY A 177 -10.85 1.98 -2.76
N ARG A 178 -10.98 0.68 -3.02
CA ARG A 178 -11.94 0.16 -4.01
C ARG A 178 -13.36 0.61 -3.69
N GLU A 179 -14.23 0.59 -4.70
CA GLU A 179 -15.63 1.04 -4.59
C GLU A 179 -15.73 2.50 -4.10
N ALA A 180 -14.75 3.33 -4.47
CA ALA A 180 -14.64 4.73 -4.06
C ALA A 180 -14.66 4.94 -2.53
N LYS A 181 -14.24 3.94 -1.73
CA LYS A 181 -14.23 4.06 -0.28
C LYS A 181 -13.28 5.19 0.16
N GLY A 182 -13.83 6.21 0.82
CA GLY A 182 -13.08 7.40 1.24
C GLY A 182 -13.09 8.55 0.23
N ALA A 183 -13.76 8.38 -0.93
CA ALA A 183 -13.85 9.42 -1.96
C ALA A 183 -14.58 10.69 -1.49
N ASP A 184 -15.50 10.62 -0.52
CA ASP A 184 -16.18 11.81 0.00
C ASP A 184 -15.20 12.83 0.60
N GLN A 185 -14.12 12.39 1.24
CA GLN A 185 -13.12 13.31 1.79
C GLN A 185 -12.30 14.00 0.68
N VAL A 186 -12.06 13.28 -0.42
CA VAL A 186 -11.41 13.82 -1.63
C VAL A 186 -12.35 14.82 -2.30
N TRP A 187 -13.63 14.46 -2.41
CA TRP A 187 -14.69 15.33 -2.92
C TRP A 187 -14.76 16.64 -2.15
N ASP A 188 -14.86 16.59 -0.83
CA ASP A 188 -14.92 17.77 0.03
C ASP A 188 -13.68 18.67 -0.18
N ALA A 189 -12.51 18.08 -0.38
CA ALA A 189 -11.29 18.82 -0.67
C ALA A 189 -11.37 19.55 -2.03
N PHE A 190 -11.86 18.89 -3.09
CA PHE A 190 -12.05 19.53 -4.40
C PHE A 190 -13.14 20.61 -4.36
N LEU A 191 -14.29 20.31 -3.74
CA LEU A 191 -15.40 21.27 -3.62
C LEU A 191 -14.96 22.53 -2.86
N SER A 192 -14.18 22.37 -1.78
CA SER A 192 -13.63 23.51 -1.02
C SER A 192 -12.58 24.34 -1.79
N PHE A 193 -11.97 23.75 -2.84
CA PHE A 193 -11.02 24.46 -3.69
C PHE A 193 -11.73 25.31 -4.74
N VAL A 194 -12.85 24.80 -5.26
CA VAL A 194 -13.70 25.45 -6.25
C VAL A 194 -14.58 26.54 -5.62
N SER A 195 -15.20 26.23 -4.48
CA SER A 195 -16.15 27.13 -3.82
C SER A 195 -15.79 27.40 -2.37
N GLN A 196 -15.93 28.67 -1.98
CA GLN A 196 -15.91 29.10 -0.56
C GLN A 196 -17.33 29.37 -0.03
N ASN A 197 -18.35 29.05 -0.82
CA ASN A 197 -19.75 29.18 -0.42
C ASN A 197 -20.07 28.15 0.67
N PRO A 198 -20.65 28.54 1.81
CA PRO A 198 -21.10 27.58 2.84
C PRO A 198 -22.16 26.60 2.32
N GLU A 199 -22.93 26.99 1.31
CA GLU A 199 -23.93 26.18 0.64
C GLU A 199 -23.63 26.18 -0.88
N PRO A 200 -22.71 25.31 -1.35
CA PRO A 200 -22.34 25.26 -2.75
C PRO A 200 -23.53 24.91 -3.65
N ASP A 201 -23.66 25.60 -4.78
CA ASP A 201 -24.75 25.40 -5.73
C ASP A 201 -24.42 24.35 -6.80
N TYR A 202 -25.28 24.20 -7.80
CA TYR A 202 -25.07 23.21 -8.85
C TYR A 202 -23.84 23.51 -9.72
N GLU A 203 -23.46 24.78 -9.92
CA GLU A 203 -22.29 25.16 -10.72
C GLU A 203 -21.01 24.74 -10.00
N ASP A 204 -20.95 25.00 -8.69
CA ASP A 204 -19.84 24.57 -7.83
C ASP A 204 -19.65 23.04 -7.89
N TYR A 205 -20.75 22.27 -7.86
CA TYR A 205 -20.70 20.81 -7.96
C TYR A 205 -20.22 20.34 -9.34
N LEU A 206 -20.68 20.97 -10.43
CA LEU A 206 -20.24 20.61 -11.78
C LEU A 206 -18.75 20.88 -11.97
N GLU A 207 -18.27 22.05 -11.52
CA GLU A 207 -16.86 22.42 -11.62
C GLU A 207 -15.98 21.49 -10.76
N ALA A 208 -16.39 21.20 -9.52
CA ALA A 208 -15.65 20.28 -8.66
C ALA A 208 -15.61 18.85 -9.23
N ALA A 209 -16.70 18.37 -9.80
CA ALA A 209 -16.76 17.05 -10.43
C ALA A 209 -15.90 16.95 -11.68
N ALA A 210 -15.91 17.98 -12.54
CA ALA A 210 -15.03 18.06 -13.70
C ALA A 210 -13.56 18.10 -13.29
N ALA A 211 -13.19 18.92 -12.30
CA ALA A 211 -11.82 19.04 -11.82
C ALA A 211 -11.30 17.72 -11.22
N LEU A 212 -12.13 17.01 -10.45
CA LEU A 212 -11.77 15.70 -9.90
C LEU A 212 -11.64 14.64 -11.00
N ASP A 213 -12.60 14.59 -11.95
CA ASP A 213 -12.58 13.65 -13.08
C ASP A 213 -11.31 13.86 -13.93
N ASP A 214 -10.98 15.09 -14.32
CA ASP A 214 -9.75 15.41 -15.04
C ASP A 214 -8.48 14.94 -14.31
N ALA A 215 -8.43 15.12 -12.99
CA ALA A 215 -7.31 14.66 -12.18
C ALA A 215 -7.21 13.12 -12.16
N VAL A 216 -8.35 12.43 -12.09
CA VAL A 216 -8.44 10.96 -12.11
C VAL A 216 -8.03 10.41 -13.48
N GLN A 217 -8.50 11.00 -14.58
CA GLN A 217 -8.11 10.62 -15.95
C GLN A 217 -6.61 10.77 -16.16
N GLN A 218 -6.01 11.88 -15.72
CA GLN A 218 -4.55 12.08 -15.79
C GLN A 218 -3.76 11.03 -14.99
N LEU A 219 -4.31 10.55 -13.86
CA LEU A 219 -3.68 9.46 -13.11
C LEU A 219 -3.79 8.13 -13.84
N MET A 220 -4.94 7.84 -14.47
CA MET A 220 -5.13 6.63 -15.27
C MET A 220 -4.16 6.58 -16.46
N GLU A 221 -3.95 7.69 -17.16
CA GLU A 221 -3.00 7.79 -18.28
C GLU A 221 -1.54 7.57 -17.86
N ARG A 222 -1.19 7.91 -16.61
CA ARG A 222 0.16 7.72 -16.07
C ARG A 222 0.43 6.29 -15.61
N LEU A 223 -0.59 5.46 -15.43
CA LEU A 223 -0.38 4.08 -15.01
C LEU A 223 0.48 3.33 -16.03
N PRO A 224 1.36 2.42 -15.57
CA PRO A 224 2.20 1.64 -16.47
C PRO A 224 1.38 0.91 -17.53
N ALA A 225 1.70 1.18 -18.80
CA ALA A 225 1.20 0.38 -19.90
C ALA A 225 1.90 -0.98 -19.93
N ASP A 226 1.27 -1.96 -20.56
CA ASP A 226 1.89 -3.25 -20.83
C ASP A 226 3.09 -3.07 -21.78
N LYS A 227 4.32 -3.21 -21.27
CA LYS A 227 5.54 -3.05 -22.08
C LYS A 227 5.85 -4.29 -22.95
N GLY A 228 4.89 -5.21 -23.09
CA GLY A 228 4.95 -6.34 -24.00
C GLY A 228 5.81 -7.51 -23.49
N PRO A 229 5.93 -8.58 -24.30
CA PRO A 229 6.49 -9.85 -23.86
C PRO A 229 8.00 -9.79 -23.53
N SER A 230 8.77 -8.90 -24.16
CA SER A 230 10.22 -8.80 -23.91
C SER A 230 10.53 -8.34 -22.48
N ALA A 231 9.87 -7.28 -22.02
CA ALA A 231 10.06 -6.78 -20.64
C ALA A 231 9.63 -7.84 -19.60
N ARG A 232 8.59 -8.62 -19.91
CA ARG A 232 8.13 -9.71 -19.05
C ARG A 232 9.17 -10.82 -18.89
N LEU A 233 9.93 -11.13 -19.94
CA LEU A 233 10.95 -12.19 -19.89
C LEU A 233 12.17 -11.82 -19.02
N GLU A 234 12.43 -10.52 -18.81
CA GLU A 234 13.56 -10.03 -18.02
C GLU A 234 13.22 -9.79 -16.53
N MET A 235 11.93 -9.76 -16.19
CA MET A 235 11.47 -9.61 -14.80
C MET A 235 11.36 -10.96 -14.10
N ARG A 236 11.60 -10.97 -12.79
CA ARG A 236 11.28 -12.15 -11.98
C ARG A 236 9.75 -12.35 -11.94
N PRO A 237 9.25 -13.59 -12.05
CA PRO A 237 7.81 -13.87 -12.11
C PRO A 237 7.02 -13.30 -10.93
N GLU A 238 7.58 -13.36 -9.72
CA GLU A 238 6.93 -12.84 -8.52
C GLU A 238 6.79 -11.31 -8.57
N VAL A 239 7.79 -10.63 -9.12
CA VAL A 239 7.76 -9.16 -9.28
C VAL A 239 6.81 -8.73 -10.37
N MET A 240 6.66 -9.54 -11.43
CA MET A 240 5.65 -9.32 -12.45
C MET A 240 4.23 -9.46 -11.89
N ALA A 241 3.99 -10.47 -11.05
CA ALA A 241 2.70 -10.63 -10.36
C ALA A 241 2.41 -9.42 -9.46
N MET A 242 3.39 -8.97 -8.69
CA MET A 242 3.27 -7.75 -7.87
C MET A 242 2.91 -6.51 -8.69
N LEU A 243 3.58 -6.30 -9.83
CA LEU A 243 3.26 -5.18 -10.71
C LEU A 243 1.83 -5.30 -11.27
N HIS A 244 1.45 -6.48 -11.73
CA HIS A 244 0.12 -6.74 -12.27
C HIS A 244 -0.97 -6.45 -11.24
N ASP A 245 -0.90 -7.07 -10.07
CA ASP A 245 -1.91 -6.96 -9.03
C ASP A 245 -2.03 -5.52 -8.52
N TYR A 246 -0.89 -4.85 -8.35
CA TYR A 246 -0.88 -3.46 -7.91
C TYR A 246 -1.50 -2.54 -8.96
N VAL A 247 -1.10 -2.62 -10.23
CA VAL A 247 -1.63 -1.75 -11.30
C VAL A 247 -3.11 -2.04 -11.60
N GLU A 248 -3.54 -3.31 -11.50
CA GLU A 248 -4.95 -3.68 -11.57
C GLU A 248 -5.75 -2.95 -10.49
N GLY A 249 -5.33 -3.07 -9.22
CA GLY A 249 -6.01 -2.40 -8.11
C GLY A 249 -6.04 -0.88 -8.24
N GLN A 250 -4.95 -0.25 -8.68
CA GLN A 250 -4.96 1.20 -8.93
C GLN A 250 -5.96 1.58 -10.03
N ARG A 251 -6.04 0.79 -11.12
CA ARG A 251 -7.00 1.06 -12.22
C ARG A 251 -8.45 0.88 -11.76
N ASP A 252 -8.73 -0.12 -10.95
CA ASP A 252 -10.06 -0.38 -10.41
C ASP A 252 -10.55 0.76 -9.49
N ILE A 253 -9.67 1.24 -8.60
CA ILE A 253 -9.97 2.37 -7.73
C ILE A 253 -10.21 3.65 -8.53
N LEU A 254 -9.36 3.94 -9.52
CA LEU A 254 -9.52 5.13 -10.36
C LEU A 254 -10.82 5.07 -11.19
N ARG A 255 -11.20 3.90 -11.71
CA ARG A 255 -12.50 3.72 -12.38
C ARG A 255 -13.67 3.96 -11.42
N SER A 256 -13.59 3.47 -10.19
CA SER A 256 -14.61 3.72 -9.16
C SER A 256 -14.74 5.23 -8.86
N LEU A 257 -13.63 5.97 -8.91
CA LEU A 257 -13.63 7.43 -8.76
C LEU A 257 -14.27 8.16 -9.94
N VAL A 258 -14.09 7.68 -11.17
CA VAL A 258 -14.81 8.23 -12.34
C VAL A 258 -16.32 8.05 -12.18
N GLU A 259 -16.78 6.85 -11.79
CA GLU A 259 -18.21 6.59 -11.52
C GLU A 259 -18.75 7.45 -10.38
N PHE A 260 -17.93 7.68 -9.36
CA PHE A 260 -18.26 8.61 -8.27
C PHE A 260 -18.40 10.05 -8.80
N CYS A 261 -17.50 10.53 -9.65
CA CYS A 261 -17.61 11.85 -10.29
C CYS A 261 -18.91 11.99 -11.10
N GLU A 262 -19.27 10.98 -11.89
CA GLU A 262 -20.52 10.97 -12.65
C GLU A 262 -21.75 11.05 -11.73
N THR A 263 -21.72 10.36 -10.59
CA THR A 263 -22.80 10.46 -9.58
C THR A 263 -22.91 11.89 -9.03
N LYS A 264 -21.78 12.58 -8.80
CA LYS A 264 -21.78 13.98 -8.34
C LYS A 264 -22.27 14.95 -9.43
N LYS A 265 -21.93 14.71 -10.71
CA LYS A 265 -22.47 15.47 -11.84
C LYS A 265 -23.99 15.31 -11.94
N GLN A 266 -24.52 14.09 -11.79
CA GLN A 266 -25.96 13.85 -11.79
C GLN A 266 -26.67 14.58 -10.65
N LEU A 267 -26.10 14.57 -9.44
CA LEU A 267 -26.62 15.33 -8.32
C LEU A 267 -26.69 16.85 -8.62
N ALA A 268 -25.66 17.39 -9.27
CA ALA A 268 -25.67 18.79 -9.68
C ALA A 268 -26.79 19.11 -10.67
N VAL A 269 -27.06 18.22 -11.63
CA VAL A 269 -28.18 18.36 -12.58
C VAL A 269 -29.53 18.34 -11.86
N GLU A 270 -29.69 17.50 -10.84
CA GLU A 270 -30.92 17.48 -10.03
C GLU A 270 -31.11 18.77 -9.24
N LEU A 271 -30.03 19.34 -8.68
CA LEU A 271 -30.05 20.63 -8.00
C LEU A 271 -30.45 21.76 -8.97
N ALA A 272 -29.85 21.81 -10.15
CA ALA A 272 -30.20 22.79 -11.18
C ALA A 272 -31.68 22.70 -11.58
N LYS A 273 -32.20 21.47 -11.77
CA LYS A 273 -33.62 21.24 -12.08
C LYS A 273 -34.54 21.71 -10.97
N ALA A 274 -34.15 21.55 -9.70
CA ALA A 274 -34.91 22.06 -8.56
C ALA A 274 -34.98 23.59 -8.54
N GLU A 275 -33.98 24.27 -9.12
CA GLU A 275 -33.93 25.72 -9.32
C GLU A 275 -34.60 26.19 -10.63
N GLY A 276 -35.14 25.25 -11.43
CA GLY A 276 -35.81 25.54 -12.70
C GLY A 276 -34.85 25.71 -13.88
N ILE A 277 -33.61 25.24 -13.76
CA ILE A 277 -32.56 25.28 -14.78
C ILE A 277 -32.43 23.89 -15.40
N ASP A 278 -32.46 23.83 -16.74
CA ASP A 278 -32.28 22.58 -17.49
C ASP A 278 -30.87 22.56 -18.09
N ILE A 279 -30.06 21.60 -17.65
CA ILE A 279 -28.66 21.45 -18.09
C ILE A 279 -28.61 20.38 -19.17
N VAL A 280 -28.14 20.78 -20.36
CA VAL A 280 -27.91 19.88 -21.50
C VAL A 280 -26.41 19.67 -21.62
N PHE A 281 -25.96 18.41 -21.59
CA PHE A 281 -24.56 18.08 -21.87
C PHE A 281 -24.39 17.82 -23.37
N ASP A 282 -23.31 18.33 -23.95
CA ASP A 282 -22.94 18.07 -25.34
C ASP A 282 -22.52 16.60 -25.51
N GLY A 283 -23.49 15.71 -25.76
CA GLY A 283 -23.28 14.27 -25.91
C GLY A 283 -24.55 13.42 -26.11
N ASP A 284 -25.74 13.99 -25.92
CA ASP A 284 -27.04 13.32 -26.08
C ASP A 284 -27.71 13.52 -27.46
N ASP A 285 -26.91 13.74 -28.53
CA ASP A 285 -27.37 13.75 -29.94
C ASP A 285 -26.97 12.47 -30.70
#